data_AF-A0A497IAR8-F1
#
_entry.id   AF-A0A497IAR8-F1
#
_cell.length_a   1.000
_cell.length_b   1.000
_cell.length_c   1.000
_cell.angle_alpha   90.00
_cell.angle_beta   90.00
_cell.angle_gamma   90.00
#
_symmetry.space_group_name_H-M   'P 1'
#
loop_
_entity.id
_entity.type
_entity.pdbx_description
1 polymer ?
#
loop_
_entity_poly.entity_id
_entity_poly.type
_entity_poly.pdbx_seq_one_letter_code
_entity_poly.pdbx_strand_id
1 'polypeptide(L)'
;MDIKPIVAILSLAFIFTFTWTKDVGIWLKDFTVYSMIIAVSILTQLLFQHLMCKNIGAKLSYKLWKKGIIISILSPLITNGLLPVPLVGYTEVKTKHPVKLSRRGSSVTYREESVILLSGVFASIVLALLGSIAGYRDLARVNATLAVFYLIPIPNLPGYKVLMWRAGYLLACIIISLLALVSIHSKVSALITLILTAIVIATLKIL
;
A
#
# COMPACT_ATOMS: atom_id res chain seq x y z
N MET A 1 20.56 4.63 4.38
CA MET A 1 19.17 4.13 4.33
C MET A 1 18.28 5.25 4.84
N ASP A 2 17.27 5.68 4.08
CA ASP A 2 16.40 6.78 4.54
C ASP A 2 15.69 6.37 5.84
N ILE A 3 15.63 7.28 6.83
CA ILE A 3 14.97 7.00 8.13
C ILE A 3 13.44 6.96 8.03
N LYS A 4 12.89 7.52 6.95
CA LYS A 4 11.44 7.72 6.76
C LYS A 4 10.63 6.42 6.76
N PRO A 5 11.03 5.34 6.05
CA PRO A 5 10.29 4.08 6.09
C PRO A 5 10.32 3.44 7.48
N ILE A 6 11.41 3.60 8.25
CA ILE A 6 11.50 3.06 9.62
C ILE A 6 10.46 3.71 10.52
N VAL A 7 10.36 5.05 10.48
CA VAL A 7 9.31 5.78 11.21
C VAL A 7 7.93 5.28 10.79
N ALA A 8 7.72 5.05 9.48
CA ALA A 8 6.45 4.56 9.00
C ALA A 8 6.11 3.15 9.50
N ILE A 9 7.08 2.24 9.49
CA ILE A 9 6.94 0.87 10.01
C ILE A 9 6.53 0.92 11.49
N LEU A 10 7.23 1.69 12.30
CA LEU A 10 6.96 1.79 13.74
C LEU A 10 5.59 2.41 14.03
N SER A 11 5.22 3.48 13.32
CA SER A 11 3.90 4.10 13.48
C SER A 11 2.78 3.14 13.08
N LEU A 12 2.91 2.44 11.95
CA LEU A 12 1.92 1.47 11.52
C LEU A 12 1.83 0.27 12.48
N ALA A 13 2.97 -0.22 12.98
CA ALA A 13 2.98 -1.31 13.96
C ALA A 13 2.20 -0.91 15.21
N PHE A 14 2.42 0.29 15.73
CA PHE A 14 1.65 0.83 16.85
C PHE A 14 0.15 0.85 16.55
N ILE A 15 -0.25 1.31 15.36
CA ILE A 15 -1.67 1.44 14.98
C ILE A 15 -2.38 0.09 14.90
N PHE A 16 -1.71 -0.94 14.36
CA PHE A 16 -2.29 -2.26 14.24
C PHE A 16 -2.31 -3.05 15.56
N THR A 17 -1.46 -2.71 16.53
CA THR A 17 -1.42 -3.41 17.82
C THR A 17 -2.17 -2.71 18.94
N PHE A 18 -2.49 -1.43 18.78
CA PHE A 18 -3.14 -0.63 19.81
C PHE A 18 -4.54 -1.13 20.15
N THR A 19 -4.75 -1.43 21.44
CA THR A 19 -6.05 -1.73 22.06
C THR A 19 -5.96 -1.37 23.54
N TRP A 20 -6.96 -0.67 24.09
CA TRP A 20 -6.93 -0.18 25.47
C TRP A 20 -6.91 -1.28 26.53
N THR A 21 -7.34 -2.50 26.18
CA THR A 21 -7.61 -3.59 27.12
C THR A 21 -6.48 -4.63 27.21
N LYS A 22 -5.41 -4.49 26.43
CA LYS A 22 -4.31 -5.47 26.43
C LYS A 22 -3.30 -5.19 27.52
N ASP A 23 -2.82 -6.28 28.14
CA ASP A 23 -1.64 -6.26 28.98
C ASP A 23 -0.40 -5.77 28.20
N VAL A 24 0.50 -5.06 28.87
CA VAL A 24 1.69 -4.44 28.26
C VAL A 24 2.62 -5.49 27.66
N GLY A 25 2.78 -6.66 28.30
CA GLY A 25 3.62 -7.74 27.79
C GLY A 25 3.09 -8.35 26.51
N ILE A 26 1.76 -8.58 26.44
CA ILE A 26 1.09 -9.05 25.23
C ILE A 26 1.21 -8.00 24.12
N TRP A 27 1.02 -6.73 24.46
CA TRP A 27 1.14 -5.63 23.51
C TRP A 27 2.54 -5.52 22.90
N LEU A 28 3.61 -5.67 23.69
CA LEU A 28 5.00 -5.62 23.20
C LEU A 28 5.31 -6.79 22.25
N LYS A 29 4.81 -7.99 22.57
CA LYS A 29 4.95 -9.16 21.69
C LYS A 29 4.25 -8.93 20.35
N ASP A 30 2.99 -8.50 20.39
CA ASP A 30 2.23 -8.17 19.19
C ASP A 30 2.94 -7.06 18.39
N PHE A 31 3.41 -6.00 19.05
CA PHE A 31 4.10 -4.87 18.41
C PHE A 31 5.32 -5.35 17.63
N THR A 32 6.11 -6.25 18.22
CA THR A 32 7.28 -6.85 17.57
C THR A 32 6.88 -7.62 16.32
N VAL A 33 5.86 -8.49 16.41
CA VAL A 33 5.35 -9.27 15.26
C VAL A 33 4.82 -8.36 14.15
N TYR A 34 3.97 -7.40 14.48
CA TYR A 34 3.41 -6.46 13.51
C TYR A 34 4.48 -5.58 12.87
N SER A 35 5.53 -5.18 13.62
CA SER A 35 6.66 -4.42 13.06
C SER A 35 7.38 -5.20 11.95
N MET A 36 7.57 -6.52 12.14
CA MET A 36 8.18 -7.39 11.12
C MET A 36 7.27 -7.56 9.92
N ILE A 37 5.97 -7.82 10.15
CA ILE A 37 4.96 -7.94 9.08
C ILE A 37 4.94 -6.67 8.21
N ILE A 38 4.86 -5.51 8.84
CA ILE A 38 4.78 -4.22 8.14
C ILE A 38 6.10 -3.90 7.43
N ALA A 39 7.25 -4.23 8.03
CA ALA A 39 8.54 -4.09 7.37
C ALA A 39 8.58 -4.89 6.06
N VAL A 40 8.17 -6.16 6.09
CA VAL A 40 8.10 -7.02 4.88
C VAL A 40 7.12 -6.44 3.86
N SER A 41 5.93 -6.00 4.29
CA SER A 41 4.93 -5.37 3.42
C SER A 41 5.46 -4.13 2.71
N ILE A 42 6.02 -3.17 3.45
CA ILE A 42 6.52 -1.91 2.89
C ILE A 42 7.74 -2.17 1.99
N LEU A 43 8.66 -3.05 2.39
CA LEU A 43 9.81 -3.39 1.57
C LEU A 43 9.37 -4.01 0.25
N THR A 44 8.45 -4.97 0.28
CA THR A 44 7.92 -5.61 -0.93
C THR A 44 7.25 -4.56 -1.83
N GLN A 45 6.40 -3.71 -1.28
CA GLN A 45 5.77 -2.62 -2.02
C GLN A 45 6.81 -1.70 -2.69
N LEU A 46 7.80 -1.24 -1.93
CA LEU A 46 8.85 -0.35 -2.43
C LEU A 46 9.72 -1.04 -3.49
N LEU A 47 10.00 -2.34 -3.35
CA LEU A 47 10.75 -3.12 -4.33
C LEU A 47 10.02 -3.17 -5.67
N PHE A 48 8.74 -3.53 -5.70
CA PHE A 48 7.95 -3.56 -6.94
C PHE A 48 7.88 -2.18 -7.62
N GLN A 49 7.64 -1.12 -6.85
CA GLN A 49 7.62 0.24 -7.37
C GLN A 49 9.00 0.67 -7.90
N HIS A 50 10.08 0.26 -7.23
CA HIS A 50 11.44 0.55 -7.67
C HIS A 50 11.80 -0.17 -8.98
N LEU A 51 11.38 -1.44 -9.13
CA LEU A 51 11.55 -2.19 -10.37
C LEU A 51 10.83 -1.51 -11.55
N MET A 52 9.59 -1.05 -11.34
CA MET A 52 8.84 -0.30 -12.36
C MET A 52 9.49 1.05 -12.69
N CYS A 53 9.96 1.78 -11.67
CA CYS A 53 10.72 3.02 -11.88
C CYS A 53 11.99 2.81 -12.70
N LYS A 54 12.71 1.69 -12.49
CA LYS A 54 13.95 1.39 -13.21
C LYS A 54 13.69 1.24 -14.71
N ASN A 55 12.59 0.59 -15.10
CA ASN A 55 12.22 0.38 -16.49
C ASN A 55 11.92 1.70 -17.23
N ILE A 56 11.37 2.69 -16.53
CA ILE A 56 10.95 3.99 -17.10
C ILE A 56 12.04 5.06 -16.94
N GLY A 57 13.14 4.76 -16.24
CA GLY A 57 14.18 5.76 -15.94
C GLY A 57 13.74 6.81 -14.89
N ALA A 58 12.76 6.48 -14.06
CA ALA A 58 12.28 7.32 -12.97
C ALA A 58 13.01 7.02 -11.64
N LYS A 59 12.86 7.90 -10.66
CA LYS A 59 13.37 7.77 -9.29
C LYS A 59 12.19 7.75 -8.32
N LEU A 60 12.15 6.74 -7.45
CA LEU A 60 11.18 6.64 -6.36
C LEU A 60 11.72 7.34 -5.11
N SER A 61 10.88 8.08 -4.41
CA SER A 61 11.20 8.68 -3.12
C SER A 61 10.05 8.44 -2.13
N TYR A 62 10.34 7.87 -0.96
CA TYR A 62 9.34 7.70 0.10
C TYR A 62 9.23 8.98 0.93
N LYS A 63 8.01 9.46 1.15
CA LYS A 63 7.70 10.65 1.94
C LYS A 63 6.71 10.31 3.05
N LEU A 64 6.97 10.85 4.24
CA LEU A 64 6.03 10.79 5.35
C LEU A 64 4.92 11.82 5.14
N TRP A 65 3.67 11.42 5.41
CA TRP A 65 2.53 12.31 5.34
C TRP A 65 2.12 12.75 6.73
N LYS A 66 2.68 13.86 7.23
CA LYS A 66 2.50 14.33 8.62
C LYS A 66 1.04 14.33 9.08
N LYS A 67 0.12 14.85 8.25
CA LYS A 67 -1.32 14.86 8.55
C LYS A 67 -1.90 13.45 8.63
N GLY A 68 -1.49 12.59 7.70
CA GLY A 68 -1.85 11.19 7.69
C GLY A 68 -1.39 10.46 8.95
N ILE A 69 -0.16 10.67 9.43
CA ILE A 69 0.33 10.09 10.69
C ILE A 69 -0.57 10.45 11.88
N ILE A 70 -0.98 11.71 11.98
CA ILE A 70 -1.88 12.17 13.05
C ILE A 70 -3.23 11.45 12.96
N ILE A 71 -3.83 11.40 11.76
CA ILE A 71 -5.11 10.70 11.52
C ILE A 71 -4.98 9.21 11.87
N SER A 72 -3.87 8.61 11.44
CA SER A 72 -3.54 7.22 11.62
C SER A 72 -3.37 6.82 13.08
N ILE A 73 -2.76 7.68 13.92
CA ILE A 73 -2.64 7.45 15.36
C ILE A 73 -3.98 7.69 16.06
N LEU A 74 -4.73 8.74 15.69
CA LEU A 74 -6.01 9.03 16.33
C LEU A 74 -7.08 7.97 16.03
N SER A 75 -7.05 7.32 14.87
CA SER A 75 -8.09 6.35 14.48
C SER A 75 -8.21 5.15 15.43
N PRO A 76 -7.14 4.42 15.81
CA PRO A 76 -7.23 3.33 16.77
C PRO A 76 -7.51 3.83 18.20
N LEU A 77 -7.09 5.06 18.56
CA LEU A 77 -7.39 5.64 19.88
C LEU A 77 -8.90 5.81 20.08
N ILE A 78 -9.59 6.37 19.07
CA ILE A 78 -11.04 6.62 19.10
C ILE A 78 -11.83 5.31 18.95
N THR A 79 -11.34 4.38 18.10
CA THR A 79 -12.07 3.14 17.77
C THR A 79 -11.66 1.93 18.61
N ASN A 80 -10.83 2.12 19.66
CA ASN A 80 -10.23 1.04 20.46
C ASN A 80 -9.57 -0.05 19.59
N GLY A 81 -8.81 0.37 18.57
CA GLY A 81 -8.10 -0.53 17.66
C GLY A 81 -8.96 -1.23 16.61
N LEU A 82 -10.27 -0.95 16.52
CA LEU A 82 -11.16 -1.60 15.56
C LEU A 82 -10.82 -1.23 14.11
N LEU A 83 -10.54 0.05 13.85
CA LEU A 83 -10.28 0.58 12.52
C LEU A 83 -8.86 1.18 12.43
N PRO A 84 -7.84 0.37 12.09
CA PRO A 84 -6.51 0.88 11.79
C PRO A 84 -6.54 1.60 10.45
N VAL A 85 -6.19 2.89 10.43
CA VAL A 85 -6.10 3.72 9.22
C VAL A 85 -4.61 3.89 8.86
N PRO A 86 -4.05 3.13 7.90
CA PRO A 86 -2.61 3.11 7.63
C PRO A 86 -2.14 4.21 6.65
N LEU A 87 -2.45 5.48 6.95
CA LEU A 87 -2.13 6.66 6.14
C LEU A 87 -0.83 7.35 6.58
N VAL A 88 0.26 6.62 6.73
CA VAL A 88 1.50 7.15 7.36
C VAL A 88 2.46 7.82 6.37
N GLY A 89 2.47 7.36 5.11
CA GLY A 89 3.33 7.89 4.07
C GLY A 89 2.90 7.50 2.67
N TYR A 90 3.61 8.04 1.69
CA TYR A 90 3.35 7.81 0.27
C TYR A 90 4.66 7.79 -0.50
N THR A 91 4.64 7.21 -1.70
CA THR A 91 5.76 7.29 -2.64
C THR A 91 5.52 8.37 -3.68
N GLU A 92 6.58 9.11 -3.97
CA GLU A 92 6.62 10.14 -5.01
C GLU A 92 7.57 9.67 -6.11
N VAL A 93 7.08 9.71 -7.35
CA VAL A 93 7.88 9.38 -8.53
C VAL A 93 8.43 10.69 -9.11
N LYS A 94 9.76 10.77 -9.25
CA LYS A 94 10.45 11.90 -9.87
C LYS A 94 11.19 11.44 -11.12
N THR A 95 11.33 12.32 -12.10
CA THR A 95 12.21 12.08 -13.25
C THR A 95 13.69 12.11 -12.80
N LYS A 96 14.54 11.24 -13.34
CA LYS A 96 15.98 11.22 -13.01
C LYS A 96 16.73 12.42 -13.58
N HIS A 97 16.32 12.92 -14.74
CA HIS A 97 16.99 14.03 -15.42
C HIS A 97 16.12 15.29 -15.38
N PRO A 98 16.56 16.37 -14.71
CA PRO A 98 15.95 17.68 -14.91
C PRO A 98 16.21 18.07 -16.37
N VAL A 99 15.14 18.18 -17.15
CA VAL A 99 15.23 18.52 -18.58
C VAL A 99 15.74 19.96 -18.67
N LYS A 100 17.05 20.13 -18.85
CA LYS A 100 17.63 21.39 -19.26
C LYS A 100 17.18 21.62 -20.72
N LEU A 101 16.22 22.52 -20.91
CA LEU A 101 16.02 23.27 -22.15
C LEU A 101 15.41 22.58 -23.40
N SER A 102 14.79 21.41 -23.33
CA SER A 102 14.04 20.84 -24.47
C SER A 102 12.53 20.99 -24.31
N ARG A 103 11.88 21.68 -25.26
CA ARG A 103 10.43 21.97 -25.35
C ARG A 103 9.52 20.72 -25.46
N ARG A 104 10.07 19.50 -25.47
CA ARG A 104 9.32 18.23 -25.33
C ARG A 104 9.71 17.58 -24.01
N GLY A 105 9.20 18.13 -22.92
CA GLY A 105 9.51 17.73 -21.55
C GLY A 105 9.08 16.29 -21.27
N SER A 106 10.05 15.41 -21.00
CA SER A 106 9.78 14.06 -20.50
C SER A 106 9.47 14.10 -19.00
N SER A 107 8.39 14.78 -18.62
CA SER A 107 7.74 14.55 -17.33
C SER A 107 7.10 13.17 -17.36
N VAL A 108 7.29 12.36 -16.32
CA VAL A 108 6.56 11.09 -16.15
C VAL A 108 5.08 11.36 -16.36
N THR A 109 4.47 10.68 -17.32
CA THR A 109 3.05 10.87 -17.63
C THR A 109 2.20 10.41 -16.45
N TYR A 110 1.00 10.98 -16.27
CA TYR A 110 0.06 10.52 -15.24
C TYR A 110 -0.22 9.02 -15.32
N ARG A 111 -0.19 8.46 -16.53
CA ARG A 111 -0.30 7.02 -16.77
C ARG A 111 0.87 6.26 -16.16
N GLU A 112 2.10 6.62 -16.49
CA GLU A 112 3.30 5.95 -15.97
C GLU A 112 3.41 6.08 -14.43
N GLU A 113 3.16 7.27 -13.89
CA GLU A 113 3.13 7.50 -12.44
C GLU A 113 2.09 6.60 -11.77
N SER A 114 0.88 6.51 -12.33
CA SER A 114 -0.19 5.67 -11.80
C SER A 114 0.16 4.18 -11.85
N VAL A 115 0.74 3.70 -12.95
CA VAL A 115 1.16 2.29 -13.10
C VAL A 115 2.25 1.94 -12.09
N ILE A 116 3.24 2.81 -11.91
CA ILE A 116 4.27 2.62 -10.89
C ILE A 116 3.63 2.54 -9.50
N LEU A 117 2.77 3.50 -9.13
CA LEU A 117 2.16 3.51 -7.80
C LEU A 117 1.27 2.29 -7.56
N LEU A 118 0.47 1.89 -8.58
CA LEU A 118 -0.38 0.70 -8.55
C LEU A 118 0.41 -0.59 -8.38
N SER A 119 1.62 -0.71 -8.94
CA SER A 119 2.44 -1.92 -8.76
C SER A 119 2.71 -2.23 -7.28
N GLY A 120 2.86 -1.18 -6.45
CA GLY A 120 2.97 -1.32 -5.01
C GLY A 120 1.66 -1.78 -4.35
N VAL A 121 0.52 -1.26 -4.79
CA VAL A 121 -0.80 -1.68 -4.29
C VAL A 121 -1.07 -3.14 -4.66
N PHE A 122 -0.73 -3.56 -5.88
CA PHE A 122 -0.84 -4.95 -6.31
C PHE A 122 0.09 -5.87 -5.52
N ALA A 123 1.32 -5.43 -5.18
CA ALA A 123 2.19 -6.19 -4.30
C ALA A 123 1.54 -6.45 -2.94
N SER A 124 0.88 -5.46 -2.35
CA SER A 124 0.10 -5.64 -1.12
C SER A 124 -1.08 -6.60 -1.32
N ILE A 125 -1.86 -6.47 -2.41
CA ILE A 125 -2.96 -7.41 -2.68
C ILE A 125 -2.45 -8.85 -2.80
N VAL A 126 -1.35 -9.07 -3.54
CA VAL A 126 -0.74 -10.40 -3.69
C VAL A 126 -0.27 -10.94 -2.34
N LEU A 127 0.43 -10.14 -1.53
CA LEU A 127 0.83 -10.54 -0.18
C LEU A 127 -0.38 -10.86 0.72
N ALA A 128 -1.47 -10.12 0.59
CA ALA A 128 -2.68 -10.37 1.34
C ALA A 128 -3.29 -11.73 1.02
N LEU A 129 -3.37 -12.06 -0.28
CA LEU A 129 -3.90 -13.32 -0.77
C LEU A 129 -2.99 -14.51 -0.40
N LEU A 130 -1.67 -14.36 -0.57
CA LEU A 130 -0.70 -15.38 -0.13
C LEU A 130 -0.79 -15.62 1.38
N GLY A 131 -0.88 -14.55 2.18
CA GLY A 131 -1.09 -14.64 3.62
C GLY A 131 -2.37 -15.38 3.99
N SER A 132 -3.48 -15.11 3.29
CA SER A 132 -4.75 -15.81 3.52
C SER A 132 -4.67 -17.30 3.20
N ILE A 133 -4.09 -17.66 2.03
CA ILE A 133 -3.93 -19.07 1.61
C ILE A 133 -3.03 -19.84 2.58
N ALA A 134 -1.92 -19.22 2.99
CA ALA A 134 -0.96 -19.80 3.94
C ALA A 134 -1.47 -19.83 5.40
N GLY A 135 -2.57 -19.13 5.72
CA GLY A 135 -3.13 -19.07 7.06
C GLY A 135 -2.54 -17.97 7.97
N TYR A 136 -1.66 -17.11 7.45
CA TYR A 136 -1.12 -15.94 8.15
C TYR A 136 -2.12 -14.79 8.14
N ARG A 137 -3.13 -14.86 9.01
CA ARG A 137 -4.26 -13.90 9.06
C ARG A 137 -3.82 -12.45 9.29
N ASP A 138 -2.83 -12.20 10.15
CA ASP A 138 -2.35 -10.84 10.44
C ASP A 138 -1.64 -10.23 9.23
N LEU A 139 -0.81 -11.02 8.54
CA LEU A 139 -0.18 -10.62 7.28
C LEU A 139 -1.23 -10.30 6.22
N ALA A 140 -2.25 -11.15 6.09
CA ALA A 140 -3.36 -10.93 5.16
C ALA A 140 -4.12 -9.63 5.47
N ARG A 141 -4.47 -9.43 6.74
CA ARG A 141 -5.19 -8.25 7.22
C ARG A 141 -4.41 -6.96 6.98
N VAL A 142 -3.14 -6.89 7.39
CA VAL A 142 -2.30 -5.70 7.21
C VAL A 142 -2.21 -5.31 5.75
N ASN A 143 -1.91 -6.26 4.87
CA ASN A 143 -1.73 -5.98 3.45
C ASN A 143 -3.04 -5.62 2.73
N ALA A 144 -4.14 -6.28 3.08
CA ALA A 144 -5.46 -5.94 2.53
C ALA A 144 -5.88 -4.54 2.96
N THR A 145 -5.71 -4.19 4.24
CA THR A 145 -6.01 -2.84 4.74
C THR A 145 -5.12 -1.79 4.07
N LEU A 146 -3.80 -2.03 3.93
CA LEU A 146 -2.91 -1.13 3.19
C LEU A 146 -3.39 -0.90 1.74
N ALA A 147 -3.78 -1.97 1.04
CA ALA A 147 -4.25 -1.89 -0.33
C ALA A 147 -5.52 -1.03 -0.46
N VAL A 148 -6.51 -1.24 0.42
CA VAL A 148 -7.76 -0.47 0.44
C VAL A 148 -7.47 1.02 0.67
N PHE A 149 -6.67 1.35 1.70
CA PHE A 149 -6.43 2.74 2.06
C PHE A 149 -5.56 3.50 1.05
N TYR A 150 -4.63 2.84 0.36
CA TYR A 150 -3.85 3.48 -0.71
C TYR A 150 -4.65 3.79 -1.97
N LEU A 151 -5.79 3.14 -2.18
CA LEU A 151 -6.70 3.41 -3.30
C LEU A 151 -7.72 4.51 -2.99
N ILE A 152 -7.76 5.04 -1.76
CA ILE A 152 -8.65 6.18 -1.46
C ILE A 152 -8.19 7.40 -2.27
N PRO A 153 -9.10 8.14 -2.95
CA PRO A 153 -8.76 9.28 -3.80
C PRO A 153 -8.44 10.55 -3.00
N ILE A 154 -7.49 10.45 -2.07
CA ILE A 154 -6.98 11.58 -1.27
C ILE A 154 -5.72 12.15 -1.93
N PRO A 155 -5.53 13.49 -1.95
CA PRO A 155 -4.32 14.10 -2.46
C PRO A 155 -3.04 13.49 -1.84
N ASN A 156 -2.05 13.19 -2.68
CA ASN A 156 -0.78 12.50 -2.39
C ASN A 156 -0.84 10.96 -2.30
N LEU A 157 -2.03 10.34 -2.23
CA LEU A 157 -2.12 8.87 -2.27
C LEU A 157 -2.15 8.33 -3.71
N PRO A 158 -1.75 7.05 -3.91
CA PRO A 158 -1.84 6.37 -5.21
C PRO A 158 -3.23 6.48 -5.86
N GLY A 159 -4.30 6.30 -5.08
CA GLY A 159 -5.67 6.33 -5.58
C GLY A 159 -6.04 7.61 -6.33
N TYR A 160 -5.54 8.77 -5.88
CA TYR A 160 -5.79 10.04 -6.55
C TYR A 160 -5.13 10.12 -7.93
N LYS A 161 -3.91 9.59 -8.08
CA LYS A 161 -3.20 9.58 -9.38
C LYS A 161 -3.90 8.66 -10.38
N VAL A 162 -4.34 7.49 -9.91
CA VAL A 162 -5.11 6.54 -10.71
C VAL A 162 -6.44 7.12 -11.14
N LEU A 163 -7.12 7.88 -10.26
CA LEU A 163 -8.35 8.61 -10.59
C LEU A 163 -8.12 9.58 -11.76
N MET A 164 -7.04 10.36 -11.70
CA MET A 164 -6.67 11.33 -12.75
C MET A 164 -6.30 10.67 -14.07
N TRP A 165 -5.73 9.45 -14.04
CA TRP A 165 -5.48 8.68 -15.26
C TRP A 165 -6.79 8.14 -15.84
N ARG A 166 -7.50 7.28 -15.08
CA ARG A 166 -8.72 6.58 -15.51
C ARG A 166 -9.52 6.06 -14.31
N ALA A 167 -10.65 6.69 -14.03
CA ALA A 167 -11.53 6.34 -12.90
C ALA A 167 -12.01 4.88 -12.89
N GLY A 168 -12.26 4.27 -14.06
CA GLY A 168 -12.70 2.87 -14.15
C GLY A 168 -11.68 1.87 -13.58
N TYR A 169 -10.38 2.13 -13.77
CA TYR A 169 -9.34 1.28 -13.17
C TYR A 169 -9.26 1.45 -11.65
N LEU A 170 -9.48 2.67 -11.15
CA LEU A 170 -9.54 2.88 -9.71
C LEU A 170 -10.66 2.06 -9.09
N LEU A 171 -11.87 2.14 -9.67
CA LEU A 171 -13.03 1.40 -9.17
C LEU A 171 -12.78 -0.11 -9.19
N ALA A 172 -12.20 -0.65 -10.26
CA ALA A 172 -11.81 -2.05 -10.33
C ALA A 172 -10.80 -2.43 -9.23
N CYS A 173 -9.77 -1.60 -8.99
CA CYS A 173 -8.78 -1.83 -7.95
C CYS A 173 -9.42 -1.78 -6.54
N ILE A 174 -10.35 -0.85 -6.30
CA ILE A 174 -11.08 -0.76 -5.02
C ILE A 174 -11.88 -2.04 -4.80
N ILE A 175 -12.64 -2.50 -5.80
CA ILE A 175 -13.40 -3.76 -5.71
C ILE A 175 -12.47 -4.93 -5.39
N ILE A 176 -11.35 -5.07 -6.10
CA ILE A 176 -10.37 -6.14 -5.83
C ILE A 176 -9.81 -6.04 -4.40
N SER A 177 -9.47 -4.84 -3.94
CA SER A 177 -8.92 -4.66 -2.59
C SER A 177 -9.93 -5.00 -1.49
N LEU A 178 -11.22 -4.72 -1.72
CA LEU A 178 -12.31 -5.11 -0.81
C LEU A 178 -12.54 -6.62 -0.84
N LEU A 179 -12.50 -7.24 -2.03
CA LEU A 179 -12.56 -8.70 -2.15
C LEU A 179 -11.37 -9.38 -1.45
N ALA A 180 -10.17 -8.79 -1.51
CA ALA A 180 -9.00 -9.29 -0.80
C ALA A 180 -9.19 -9.22 0.73
N LEU A 181 -9.90 -8.20 1.24
CA LEU A 181 -10.27 -8.10 2.66
C LEU A 181 -11.28 -9.19 3.06
N VAL A 182 -12.30 -9.42 2.23
CA VAL A 182 -13.29 -10.51 2.46
C VAL A 182 -12.64 -11.88 2.38
N SER A 183 -11.60 -12.01 1.55
CA SER A 183 -10.82 -13.25 1.35
C SER A 183 -10.04 -13.71 2.58
N ILE A 184 -9.99 -12.92 3.65
CA ILE A 184 -9.39 -13.34 4.93
C ILE A 184 -10.22 -14.44 5.61
N HIS A 185 -11.54 -14.49 5.35
CA HIS A 185 -12.45 -15.44 5.99
C HIS A 185 -12.56 -16.79 5.27
N SER A 186 -12.27 -16.87 3.97
CA SER A 186 -12.40 -18.10 3.18
C SER A 186 -11.26 -18.24 2.17
N LYS A 187 -10.67 -19.44 2.11
CA LYS A 187 -9.61 -19.77 1.14
C LYS A 187 -10.13 -19.76 -0.30
N VAL A 188 -11.40 -20.12 -0.50
CA VAL A 188 -12.02 -20.17 -1.83
C VAL A 188 -12.13 -18.76 -2.42
N SER A 189 -12.56 -17.78 -1.62
CA SER A 189 -12.62 -16.38 -2.08
C SER A 189 -11.23 -15.80 -2.35
N ALA A 190 -10.20 -16.23 -1.60
CA ALA A 190 -8.82 -15.83 -1.88
C ALA A 190 -8.34 -16.29 -3.27
N LEU A 191 -8.63 -17.54 -3.66
CA LEU A 191 -8.27 -18.05 -4.99
C LEU A 191 -9.00 -17.31 -6.11
N ILE A 192 -10.30 -17.06 -5.96
CA ILE A 192 -11.09 -16.30 -6.93
C ILE A 192 -10.53 -14.88 -7.09
N THR A 193 -10.23 -14.22 -5.96
CA THR A 193 -9.68 -12.86 -5.97
C THR A 193 -8.29 -12.81 -6.61
N LEU A 194 -7.46 -13.85 -6.44
CA LEU A 194 -6.16 -13.97 -7.10
C LEU A 194 -6.31 -14.00 -8.62
N ILE A 195 -7.23 -14.82 -9.13
CA ILE A 195 -7.50 -14.94 -10.57
C ILE A 195 -8.00 -13.61 -11.13
N LEU A 196 -8.95 -12.96 -10.46
CA LEU A 196 -9.46 -11.64 -10.87
C LEU A 196 -8.35 -10.57 -10.88
N THR A 197 -7.48 -10.59 -9.87
CA THR A 197 -6.33 -9.67 -9.79
C THR A 197 -5.39 -9.90 -10.97
N ALA A 198 -5.10 -11.15 -11.33
CA ALA A 198 -4.26 -11.50 -12.47
C ALA A 198 -4.87 -11.02 -13.80
N ILE A 199 -6.19 -11.16 -13.97
CA ILE A 199 -6.92 -10.65 -15.16
C ILE A 199 -6.80 -9.13 -15.25
N VAL A 200 -7.01 -8.41 -14.14
CA VAL A 200 -6.89 -6.95 -14.12
C VAL A 200 -5.46 -6.49 -14.42
N ILE A 201 -4.45 -7.16 -13.86
CA ILE A 201 -3.04 -6.89 -14.18
C ILE A 201 -2.76 -7.12 -15.68
N ALA A 202 -3.27 -8.21 -16.26
CA ALA A 202 -3.10 -8.52 -17.68
C ALA A 202 -3.78 -7.49 -18.59
N THR A 203 -5.00 -7.06 -18.25
CA THR A 203 -5.74 -6.04 -19.03
C THR A 203 -5.13 -4.64 -18.94
N LEU A 204 -4.43 -4.33 -17.85
CA LEU A 204 -3.75 -3.04 -17.67
C LEU A 204 -2.59 -2.83 -18.66
N LYS A 205 -2.16 -3.86 -19.42
CA LYS A 205 -0.99 -3.82 -20.33
C LYS A 205 0.16 -3.04 -19.65
N ILE A 206 0.54 -3.50 -18.45
CA ILE A 206 1.62 -2.93 -17.64
C ILE A 206 3.01 -3.21 -18.27
N LEU A 207 3.04 -3.90 -19.41
CA LEU A 207 4.21 -4.18 -20.24
C LEU A 207 4.02 -3.56 -21.63
#